data_AF-A0A8T5UIR2-F1
#
_entry.id   AF-A0A8T5UIR2-F1
#
_cell.length_a   1.000
_cell.length_b   1.000
_cell.length_c   1.000
_cell.angle_alpha   90.00
_cell.angle_beta   90.00
_cell.angle_gamma   90.00
#
_symmetry.space_group_name_H-M   'P 1'
#
loop_
_entity.id
_entity.type
_entity.pdbx_description
1 polymer ?
#
loop_
_entity_poly.entity_id
_entity_poly.type
_entity_poly.pdbx_seq_one_letter_code
_entity_poly.pdbx_strand_id
1 'polypeptide(L)' 'LYGSYSRGEQTEDSDVDLAIVLKGDIRPFREIDKMTAIAGEIDLKYNILLSLHPVSEKDYESCKTPLLINIHEEEIII' A
#
# COMPACT_ATOMS: atom_id res chain seq x y z
N LEU A 1 2.44 -5.61 -2.66
CA LEU A 1 1.60 -6.13 -1.55
C LEU A 1 2.51 -6.41 -0.38
N TYR A 2 2.13 -6.02 0.83
CA TYR A 2 2.85 -6.37 2.06
C TYR A 2 1.82 -6.72 3.16
N GLY A 3 2.25 -6.93 4.40
CA GLY A 3 1.31 -7.15 5.50
C GLY A 3 0.75 -8.58 5.56
N SER A 4 -0.39 -8.74 6.23
CA SER A 4 -0.96 -10.05 6.59
C SER A 4 -1.23 -10.93 5.36
N TYR A 5 -1.75 -10.35 4.29
CA TYR A 5 -1.99 -11.05 3.01
C TYR A 5 -0.70 -11.51 2.34
N SER A 6 0.40 -10.79 2.52
CA SER A 6 1.70 -11.18 1.97
C SER A 6 2.34 -12.32 2.77
N ARG A 7 2.15 -12.31 4.09
CA ARG A 7 2.65 -13.36 5.00
C ARG A 7 1.75 -14.60 5.06
N GLY A 8 0.54 -14.54 4.51
CA GLY A 8 -0.46 -15.62 4.60
C GLY A 8 -1.11 -15.74 5.98
N GLU A 9 -1.10 -14.66 6.76
CA GLU A 9 -1.60 -14.58 8.14
C GLU A 9 -2.92 -13.80 8.25
N GLN A 10 -3.55 -13.47 7.11
CA GLN A 10 -4.79 -12.71 7.08
C GLN A 10 -5.96 -13.47 7.71
N THR A 11 -6.82 -12.71 8.37
CA THR A 11 -8.12 -13.13 8.91
C THR A 11 -9.26 -12.57 8.06
N GLU A 12 -10.49 -12.95 8.35
CA GLU A 12 -11.70 -12.43 7.67
C GLU A 12 -11.85 -10.91 7.79
N ASP A 13 -11.34 -10.32 8.88
CA ASP A 13 -11.39 -8.87 9.13
C ASP A 13 -10.13 -8.12 8.67
N SER A 14 -9.21 -8.80 7.99
CA SER A 14 -7.95 -8.18 7.56
C SER A 14 -8.14 -7.30 6.33
N ASP A 15 -7.49 -6.14 6.35
CA ASP A 15 -7.29 -5.27 5.19
C ASP A 15 -6.15 -5.76 4.30
N VAL A 16 -6.12 -5.26 3.07
CA VAL A 16 -5.08 -5.55 2.08
C VAL A 16 -4.17 -4.34 1.97
N ASP A 17 -2.92 -4.51 2.40
CA ASP A 17 -1.89 -3.47 2.42
C ASP A 17 -1.15 -3.34 1.08
N LEU A 18 -1.28 -2.18 0.44
CA LEU A 18 -0.64 -1.89 -0.84
C LEU A 18 0.25 -0.65 -0.75
N ALA A 19 1.55 -0.85 -0.92
CA ALA A 19 2.49 0.22 -1.22
C ALA A 19 2.48 0.47 -2.73
N ILE A 20 2.16 1.70 -3.14
CA ILE A 20 2.12 2.09 -4.56
C ILE A 20 3.32 2.98 -4.83
N VAL A 21 4.31 2.40 -5.51
CA VAL A 21 5.56 3.09 -5.87
C VAL A 21 5.34 3.93 -7.12
N LEU A 22 5.55 5.24 -6.99
CA LEU A 22 5.27 6.23 -8.03
C LEU A 22 6.56 6.92 -8.45
N LYS A 23 6.72 7.12 -9.77
CA LYS A 23 7.89 7.79 -10.33
C LYS A 23 7.86 9.30 -10.14
N GLY A 24 9.02 9.88 -9.88
CA GLY A 24 9.22 11.32 -9.75
C GLY A 24 8.76 11.89 -8.41
N ASP A 25 8.69 13.21 -8.33
CA ASP A 25 8.27 13.91 -7.12
C ASP A 25 6.75 13.72 -6.91
N ILE A 26 6.39 13.08 -5.80
CA ILE A 26 5.00 12.92 -5.42
C ILE A 26 4.60 13.89 -4.31
N ARG A 27 3.30 14.13 -4.20
CA ARG A 27 2.69 14.81 -3.05
C ARG A 27 1.84 13.79 -2.31
N PRO A 28 2.35 13.16 -1.24
CA PRO A 28 1.69 12.01 -0.61
C PRO A 28 0.22 12.23 -0.32
N PHE A 29 -0.15 13.36 0.30
CA PHE A 29 -1.56 13.69 0.58
C PHE A 29 -2.44 13.79 -0.67
N ARG A 30 -1.92 14.36 -1.77
CA ARG A 30 -2.68 14.46 -3.03
C ARG A 30 -2.85 13.09 -3.67
N GLU A 31 -1.85 12.22 -3.56
CA GLU A 31 -1.95 10.87 -4.09
C GLU A 31 -2.92 10.04 -3.24
N ILE A 32 -2.89 10.17 -1.91
CA ILE A 32 -3.90 9.58 -1.01
C ILE A 32 -5.31 10.01 -1.42
N ASP A 33 -5.58 11.30 -1.61
CA ASP A 33 -6.92 11.79 -1.99
C ASP A 33 -7.45 11.13 -3.27
N LYS A 34 -6.59 10.95 -4.29
CA LYS A 34 -6.98 10.28 -5.55
C LYS A 34 -7.22 8.78 -5.33
N MET A 35 -6.36 8.16 -4.54
CA MET A 35 -6.35 6.71 -4.32
C MET A 35 -7.50 6.27 -3.43
N THR A 36 -7.87 7.07 -2.41
CA THR A 36 -9.00 6.78 -1.50
C THR A 36 -10.33 6.70 -2.26
N ALA A 37 -10.53 7.53 -3.29
CA ALA A 37 -11.74 7.44 -4.12
C ALA A 37 -11.85 6.08 -4.83
N ILE A 38 -10.74 5.60 -5.40
CA ILE A 38 -10.66 4.30 -6.08
C ILE A 38 -10.78 3.16 -5.07
N ALA A 39 -10.09 3.26 -3.92
CA ALA A 39 -10.18 2.29 -2.84
C ALA A 39 -11.63 2.11 -2.39
N GLY A 40 -12.35 3.20 -2.11
CA GLY A 40 -13.74 3.11 -1.65
C GLY A 40 -14.68 2.42 -2.65
N GLU A 41 -14.48 2.63 -3.96
CA GLU A 41 -15.26 1.91 -4.98
C GLU A 41 -14.98 0.40 -4.97
N ILE A 42 -13.72 0.00 -4.81
CA ILE A 42 -13.31 -1.41 -4.73
C ILE A 42 -13.81 -2.01 -3.42
N ASP A 43 -13.65 -1.30 -2.31
CA ASP A 43 -14.01 -1.76 -0.98
C ASP A 43 -15.48 -2.12 -0.90
N LEU A 44 -16.35 -1.23 -1.42
CA LEU A 44 -17.79 -1.46 -1.48
C LEU A 44 -18.18 -2.57 -2.45
N LYS A 45 -17.47 -2.69 -3.58
CA LYS A 45 -17.80 -3.66 -4.62
C LYS A 45 -17.43 -5.09 -4.24
N TYR A 46 -16.31 -5.26 -3.56
CA TYR A 46 -15.74 -6.58 -3.24
C TYR A 46 -15.83 -6.93 -1.76
N ASN A 47 -16.31 -6.00 -0.90
CA ASN A 47 -16.35 -6.15 0.55
C ASN A 47 -14.97 -6.52 1.13
N ILE A 48 -13.95 -5.79 0.67
CA ILE A 48 -12.55 -5.87 1.11
C ILE A 48 -12.18 -4.47 1.60
N LEU A 49 -11.22 -4.32 2.52
CA LEU A 49 -10.68 -3.02 2.90
C LEU A 49 -9.28 -2.86 2.30
N LEU A 50 -9.07 -1.84 1.45
CA LEU A 50 -7.75 -1.53 0.89
C LEU A 50 -7.02 -0.44 1.69
N SER A 51 -5.82 -0.75 2.16
CA SER A 51 -4.91 0.20 2.82
C SER A 51 -3.81 0.63 1.85
N LEU A 52 -4.00 1.81 1.23
CA LEU A 52 -3.12 2.31 0.17
C LEU A 52 -2.07 3.31 0.69
N HIS A 53 -0.79 3.04 0.39
CA HIS A 53 0.34 3.86 0.80
C HIS A 53 1.15 4.32 -0.43
N PRO A 54 0.99 5.59 -0.89
CA PRO A 54 1.82 6.11 -1.96
C PRO A 54 3.24 6.37 -1.48
N VAL A 55 4.22 5.85 -2.22
CA VAL A 55 5.64 6.00 -1.93
C VAL A 55 6.34 6.49 -3.19
N SER A 56 7.26 7.45 -3.07
CA SER A 56 8.08 7.85 -4.22
C SER A 56 9.10 6.75 -4.51
N GLU A 57 9.43 6.52 -5.79
CA GLU A 57 10.49 5.60 -6.20
C GLU A 57 11.81 5.88 -5.45
N LYS A 58 12.13 7.17 -5.28
CA LYS A 58 13.31 7.61 -4.53
C LYS A 58 13.27 7.17 -3.06
N ASP A 59 12.15 7.36 -2.37
CA ASP A 59 12.05 6.99 -0.95
C ASP A 59 12.02 5.46 -0.80
N TYR A 60 11.33 4.76 -1.70
CA TYR A 60 11.31 3.31 -1.73
C TYR A 60 12.73 2.73 -1.87
N GLU A 61 13.57 3.30 -2.74
CA GLU A 61 14.95 2.82 -2.95
C GLU A 61 15.94 3.23 -1.84
N SER A 62 15.75 4.40 -1.22
CA SER A 62 16.80 5.02 -0.39
C SER A 62 16.44 5.27 1.07
N CYS A 63 15.15 5.28 1.44
CA CYS A 63 14.72 5.53 2.80
C CYS A 63 14.53 4.23 3.60
N LYS A 64 14.81 4.31 4.91
CA LYS A 64 14.63 3.20 5.86
C LYS A 64 13.68 3.61 6.98
N THR A 65 12.44 3.88 6.63
CA THR A 65 11.38 4.05 7.64
C THR A 65 10.89 2.67 8.09
N PRO A 66 10.30 2.52 9.29
CA PRO A 66 9.74 1.23 9.72
C PRO A 66 8.76 0.62 8.71
N LEU A 67 7.92 1.47 8.09
CA LEU A 67 7.01 1.05 7.02
C LEU A 67 7.77 0.47 5.82
N LEU A 68 8.79 1.19 5.32
CA LEU A 68 9.55 0.75 4.15
C LEU A 68 10.39 -0.50 4.43
N ILE A 69 10.90 -0.65 5.65
CA ILE A 69 11.60 -1.87 6.07
C ILE A 69 10.64 -3.07 5.97
N ASN A 70 9.43 -2.95 6.53
CA ASN A 70 8.44 -4.03 6.46
C ASN A 70 8.01 -4.32 5.02
N ILE A 71 7.81 -3.28 4.19
CA ILE A 71 7.50 -3.45 2.76
C ILE A 71 8.59 -4.28 2.10
N HIS A 72 9.86 -3.90 2.24
CA HIS A 72 10.99 -4.62 1.62
C HIS A 72 11.18 -6.05 2.14
N GLU A 73 10.86 -6.31 3.41
CA GLU A 73 11.00 -7.64 4.00
C GLU A 73 9.85 -8.59 3.59
N GLU A 74 8.67 -8.04 3.34
CA GLU A 74 7.44 -8.82 3.14
C GLU A 74 6.89 -8.74 1.72
N GLU A 75 7.49 -7.98 0.80
CA GLU A 75 6.83 -7.66 -0.45
C GLU A 75 6.54 -8.86 -1.36
N ILE A 76 5.32 -8.83 -1.91
CA ILE A 76 4.98 -9.51 -3.16
C ILE A 76 4.75 -8.42 -4.22
N ILE A 77 5.62 -8.40 -5.23
CA ILE A 77 5.53 -7.51 -6.39
C ILE A 77 4.47 -8.06 -7.34
N ILE A 78 3.50 -7.22 -7.71
CA ILE A 78 2.34 -7.54 -8.57
C ILE A 78 2.30 -6.56 -9.74
#